data_AF-A0A9Q0V3L5-F1
#
_entry.id   AF-A0A9Q0V3L5-F1
#
_cell.length_a   1.000
_cell.length_b   1.000
_cell.length_c   1.000
_cell.angle_alpha   90.00
_cell.angle_beta   90.00
_cell.angle_gamma   90.00
#
_symmetry.space_group_name_H-M   'P 1'
#
loop_
_entity.id
_entity.type
_entity.pdbx_description
1 polymer ?
#
loop_
_entity_poly.entity_id
_entity_poly.type
_entity_poly.pdbx_seq_one_letter_code
_entity_poly.pdbx_strand_id
1 'polypeptide(L)'
;MLERGVKPDNFTFSTIISCARLCNLADKAVEWFEKMPSFGLEPDDVTFSTMIDSYGRAGKVEKALSLYDRARTGEWRIDATTFSTLIRIYKVAGDFDGCLNVYEEMKALGVKPNLVVYNILLDAMGRAKRPWQVKKFYQDLIDSGLSPSFATYAALLHAYGRARYGDDAIKIYREMKEKGLGLNVVLYNSILAMCADLGYVDKAVEIFEDMKSSGIKPDSWTFSSMITIFSCCGKVSDSENTLNEMFEAGFQPNIFVLTSLIQCYGKAQRIDDVVMTFNRIFELVITPDDRFCGCLLNVMTQTPNEDLGKLVKCVERVNQKLGYVVKLLVEEQDIEGNFKNEATDLFDSISTEVKKAYCNCLIDLCVKLNMMDRACELLELGLALEIYTDIMSRTSTQWSLNLKSLSPGAALTALHIWMNDLSKVLEAGEQLPPLLGINTGHGKHKYSEKGLANVFESHLKELNSPFHEAPDKVGWFLTTKVAAESWLESRKSTDAVAA
;
A
#
# COMPACT_ATOMS: atom_id res chain seq x y z
N MET A 1 -6.05 -49.85 -28.72
CA MET A 1 -7.29 -50.50 -28.23
C MET A 1 -8.39 -50.44 -29.28
N LEU A 2 -8.78 -49.24 -29.73
CA LEU A 2 -9.77 -49.03 -30.79
C LEU A 2 -9.39 -49.69 -32.13
N GLU A 3 -8.12 -49.59 -32.56
CA GLU A 3 -7.62 -50.28 -33.77
C GLU A 3 -7.72 -51.81 -33.70
N ARG A 4 -7.85 -52.38 -32.49
CA ARG A 4 -8.02 -53.82 -32.25
C ARG A 4 -9.49 -54.20 -32.00
N GLY A 5 -10.45 -53.28 -32.20
CA GLY A 5 -11.89 -53.52 -32.06
C GLY A 5 -12.41 -53.59 -30.62
N VAL A 6 -11.60 -53.26 -29.61
CA VAL A 6 -12.00 -53.30 -28.21
C VAL A 6 -12.63 -51.96 -27.81
N LYS A 7 -13.90 -51.99 -27.37
CA LYS A 7 -14.63 -50.80 -26.91
C LYS A 7 -14.18 -50.38 -25.51
N PRO A 8 -13.93 -49.08 -25.26
CA PRO A 8 -13.63 -48.59 -23.91
C PRO A 8 -14.83 -48.75 -22.98
N ASP A 9 -14.54 -49.05 -21.73
CA ASP A 9 -15.48 -49.12 -20.62
C ASP A 9 -15.21 -48.01 -19.58
N ASN A 10 -16.03 -47.94 -18.53
CA ASN A 10 -15.87 -46.95 -17.45
C ASN A 10 -14.49 -47.03 -16.79
N PHE A 11 -13.95 -48.24 -16.59
CA PHE A 11 -12.61 -48.42 -16.02
C PHE A 11 -11.52 -47.83 -16.91
N THR A 12 -11.63 -48.00 -18.22
CA THR A 12 -10.67 -47.43 -19.19
C THR A 12 -10.68 -45.90 -19.12
N PHE A 13 -11.86 -45.27 -19.14
CA PHE A 13 -11.97 -43.82 -19.04
C PHE A 13 -11.51 -43.29 -17.68
N SER A 14 -11.95 -43.91 -16.58
CA SER A 14 -11.54 -43.54 -15.21
C SER A 14 -10.02 -43.64 -15.03
N THR A 15 -9.38 -44.66 -15.60
CA THR A 15 -7.92 -44.82 -15.59
C THR A 15 -7.22 -43.74 -16.41
N ILE A 16 -7.67 -43.47 -17.64
CA ILE A 16 -7.04 -42.46 -18.51
C ILE A 16 -7.18 -41.05 -17.89
N ILE A 17 -8.35 -40.72 -17.36
CA ILE A 17 -8.63 -39.43 -16.71
C ILE A 17 -7.79 -39.30 -15.43
N SER A 18 -7.70 -40.37 -14.63
CA SER A 18 -6.85 -40.39 -13.42
C SER A 18 -5.36 -40.26 -13.76
N CYS A 19 -4.88 -40.94 -14.80
CA CYS A 19 -3.50 -40.80 -15.30
C CYS A 19 -3.23 -39.39 -15.82
N ALA A 20 -4.15 -38.80 -16.57
CA ALA A 20 -4.04 -37.42 -17.04
C ALA A 20 -3.95 -36.43 -15.87
N ARG A 21 -4.73 -36.63 -14.81
CA ARG A 21 -4.64 -35.86 -13.57
C ARG A 21 -3.28 -36.02 -12.88
N LEU A 22 -2.78 -37.25 -12.72
CA LEU A 22 -1.48 -37.52 -12.09
C LEU A 22 -0.30 -36.92 -12.87
N CYS A 23 -0.41 -36.88 -14.20
CA CYS A 23 0.57 -36.23 -15.07
C CYS A 23 0.39 -34.71 -15.18
N ASN A 24 -0.50 -34.10 -14.39
CA ASN A 24 -0.82 -32.67 -14.42
C ASN A 24 -1.28 -32.15 -15.80
N LEU A 25 -1.94 -33.00 -16.58
CA LEU A 25 -2.49 -32.70 -17.91
C LEU A 25 -4.01 -32.51 -17.81
N ALA A 26 -4.41 -31.44 -17.12
CA ALA A 26 -5.82 -31.14 -16.85
C ALA A 26 -6.68 -31.03 -18.13
N ASP A 27 -6.15 -30.43 -19.20
CA ASP A 27 -6.86 -30.28 -20.46
C ASP A 27 -7.17 -31.62 -21.14
N LYS A 28 -6.25 -32.58 -21.07
CA LYS A 28 -6.45 -33.92 -21.61
C LYS A 28 -7.46 -34.72 -20.77
N ALA A 29 -7.44 -34.56 -19.45
CA ALA A 29 -8.43 -35.18 -18.57
C ALA A 29 -9.85 -34.70 -18.94
N VAL A 30 -10.01 -33.39 -19.19
CA VAL A 30 -11.26 -32.80 -19.66
C VAL A 30 -11.67 -33.32 -21.04
N GLU A 31 -10.73 -33.41 -21.99
CA GLU A 31 -11.02 -33.93 -23.33
C GLU A 31 -11.56 -35.37 -23.28
N TRP A 32 -10.94 -36.24 -22.49
CA TRP A 32 -11.38 -37.63 -22.36
C TRP A 32 -12.72 -37.76 -21.64
N PHE A 33 -12.98 -36.93 -20.63
CA PHE A 33 -14.27 -36.91 -19.95
C PHE A 33 -15.41 -36.44 -20.85
N GLU A 34 -15.21 -35.37 -21.62
CA GLU A 34 -16.22 -34.87 -22.57
C GLU A 34 -16.49 -35.86 -23.71
N LYS A 35 -15.54 -36.77 -24.02
CA LYS A 35 -15.74 -37.87 -24.97
C LYS A 35 -16.49 -39.06 -24.38
N MET A 36 -16.52 -39.27 -23.07
CA MET A 36 -17.13 -40.45 -22.43
C MET A 36 -18.62 -40.67 -22.82
N PRO A 37 -19.50 -39.64 -22.87
CA PRO A 37 -20.89 -39.80 -23.28
C PRO A 37 -21.06 -40.27 -24.73
N SER A 38 -20.11 -39.94 -25.63
CA SER A 38 -20.15 -40.41 -27.03
C SER A 38 -19.95 -41.92 -27.18
N PHE A 39 -19.47 -42.59 -26.12
CA PHE A 39 -19.37 -44.05 -26.03
C PHE A 39 -20.56 -44.68 -25.30
N GLY A 40 -21.58 -43.89 -24.92
CA GLY A 40 -22.76 -44.36 -24.17
C GLY A 40 -22.47 -44.70 -22.72
N LEU A 41 -21.41 -44.10 -22.14
CA LEU A 41 -20.95 -44.35 -20.79
C LEU A 41 -21.31 -43.17 -19.88
N GLU A 42 -21.80 -43.48 -18.67
CA GLU A 42 -22.03 -42.49 -17.62
C GLU A 42 -20.86 -42.46 -16.65
N PRO A 43 -20.39 -41.28 -16.21
CA PRO A 43 -19.27 -41.20 -15.29
C PRO A 43 -19.63 -41.71 -13.90
N ASP A 44 -18.65 -42.32 -13.22
CA ASP A 44 -18.75 -42.77 -11.84
C ASP A 44 -18.23 -41.71 -10.83
N ASP A 45 -18.47 -41.94 -9.54
CA ASP A 45 -18.12 -41.01 -8.44
C ASP A 45 -16.63 -40.58 -8.44
N VAL A 46 -15.73 -41.52 -8.78
CA VAL A 46 -14.29 -41.31 -8.83
C VAL A 46 -13.92 -40.39 -10.00
N THR A 47 -14.59 -40.56 -11.14
CA THR A 47 -14.40 -39.73 -12.33
C THR A 47 -14.84 -38.29 -12.06
N PHE A 48 -15.95 -38.06 -11.37
CA PHE A 48 -16.44 -36.70 -11.08
C PHE A 48 -15.52 -35.90 -10.14
N SER A 49 -15.04 -36.49 -9.04
CA SER A 49 -14.09 -35.81 -8.13
C SER A 49 -12.78 -35.42 -8.84
N THR A 50 -12.28 -36.34 -9.67
CA THR A 50 -11.11 -36.14 -10.52
C THR A 50 -11.34 -35.03 -11.55
N MET A 51 -12.58 -34.92 -12.06
CA MET A 51 -12.95 -33.88 -13.01
C MET A 51 -13.14 -32.51 -12.38
N ILE A 52 -13.66 -32.38 -11.16
CA ILE A 52 -13.74 -31.08 -10.49
C ILE A 52 -12.32 -30.51 -10.29
N ASP A 53 -11.36 -31.32 -9.82
CA ASP A 53 -9.94 -30.94 -9.74
C ASP A 53 -9.38 -30.53 -11.11
N SER A 54 -9.64 -31.32 -12.14
CA SER A 54 -9.13 -31.07 -13.49
C SER A 54 -9.74 -29.80 -14.13
N TYR A 55 -11.06 -29.60 -14.04
CA TYR A 55 -11.72 -28.39 -14.54
C TYR A 55 -11.25 -27.14 -13.78
N GLY A 56 -11.08 -27.24 -12.46
CA GLY A 56 -10.55 -26.15 -11.64
C GLY A 56 -9.12 -25.77 -12.02
N ARG A 57 -8.23 -26.74 -12.26
CA ARG A 57 -6.85 -26.49 -12.71
C ARG A 57 -6.77 -25.94 -14.13
N ALA A 58 -7.68 -26.35 -15.01
CA ALA A 58 -7.78 -25.84 -16.39
C ALA A 58 -8.46 -24.45 -16.48
N GLY A 59 -8.84 -23.85 -15.34
CA GLY A 59 -9.52 -22.53 -15.32
C GLY A 59 -10.97 -22.56 -15.81
N LYS A 60 -11.56 -23.74 -16.07
CA LYS A 60 -12.95 -23.92 -16.49
C LYS A 60 -13.89 -23.89 -15.27
N VAL A 61 -13.91 -22.75 -14.58
CA VAL A 61 -14.54 -22.56 -13.26
C VAL A 61 -16.04 -22.90 -13.26
N GLU A 62 -16.81 -22.41 -14.23
CA GLU A 62 -18.26 -22.67 -14.31
C GLU A 62 -18.58 -24.17 -14.44
N LYS A 63 -17.77 -24.90 -15.22
CA LYS A 63 -17.90 -26.36 -15.35
C LYS A 63 -17.55 -27.09 -14.07
N ALA A 64 -16.53 -26.63 -13.33
CA ALA A 64 -16.18 -27.19 -12.03
C ALA A 64 -17.30 -26.98 -10.99
N LEU A 65 -17.87 -25.78 -10.92
CA LEU A 65 -18.95 -25.45 -9.98
C LEU A 65 -20.26 -26.17 -10.32
N SER A 66 -20.64 -26.23 -11.59
CA SER A 66 -21.84 -27.00 -12.01
C SER A 66 -21.73 -28.49 -11.73
N LEU A 67 -20.53 -29.08 -11.86
CA LEU A 67 -20.30 -30.47 -11.47
C LEU A 67 -20.33 -30.65 -9.95
N TYR A 68 -19.86 -29.67 -9.20
CA TYR A 68 -19.98 -29.66 -7.74
C TYR A 68 -21.43 -29.56 -7.27
N ASP A 69 -22.25 -28.67 -7.86
CA ASP A 69 -23.66 -28.55 -7.53
C ASP A 69 -24.41 -29.86 -7.79
N ARG A 70 -24.12 -30.52 -8.91
CA ARG A 70 -24.64 -31.86 -9.20
C ARG A 70 -24.19 -32.87 -8.13
N ALA A 71 -22.93 -32.82 -7.72
CA ALA A 71 -22.37 -33.66 -6.67
C ALA A 71 -22.92 -33.40 -5.27
N ARG A 72 -23.51 -32.23 -5.05
CA ARG A 72 -24.22 -31.91 -3.82
C ARG A 72 -25.68 -32.41 -3.85
N THR A 73 -26.30 -32.41 -5.03
CA THR A 73 -27.70 -32.85 -5.21
C THR A 73 -27.86 -34.36 -5.36
N GLY A 74 -26.90 -35.03 -5.98
CA GLY A 74 -26.76 -36.48 -5.88
C GLY A 74 -25.96 -36.79 -4.63
N GLU A 75 -26.31 -37.82 -3.86
CA GLU A 75 -25.63 -38.19 -2.59
C GLU A 75 -24.21 -38.75 -2.84
N TRP A 76 -23.35 -38.01 -3.55
CA TRP A 76 -22.03 -38.44 -4.00
C TRP A 76 -20.98 -38.19 -2.92
N ARG A 77 -19.95 -39.05 -2.89
CA ARG A 77 -18.88 -38.92 -1.90
C ARG A 77 -17.85 -37.88 -2.34
N ILE A 78 -17.94 -36.68 -1.76
CA ILE A 78 -16.98 -35.59 -1.98
C ILE A 78 -15.78 -35.78 -1.06
N ASP A 79 -14.56 -35.71 -1.61
CA ASP A 79 -13.31 -35.88 -0.87
C ASP A 79 -12.62 -34.53 -0.57
N ALA A 80 -11.60 -34.56 0.29
CA ALA A 80 -10.83 -33.37 0.65
C ALA A 80 -10.12 -32.71 -0.55
N THR A 81 -9.81 -33.48 -1.60
CA THR A 81 -9.20 -32.97 -2.84
C THR A 81 -10.16 -32.03 -3.56
N THR A 82 -11.43 -32.43 -3.66
CA THR A 82 -12.49 -31.64 -4.30
C THR A 82 -12.70 -30.31 -3.56
N PHE A 83 -12.80 -30.34 -2.23
CA PHE A 83 -12.86 -29.13 -1.41
C PHE A 83 -11.62 -28.24 -1.59
N SER A 84 -10.42 -28.83 -1.64
CA SER A 84 -9.18 -28.06 -1.87
C SER A 84 -9.20 -27.30 -3.21
N THR A 85 -9.81 -27.89 -4.24
CA THR A 85 -9.94 -27.25 -5.55
C THR A 85 -10.97 -26.13 -5.53
N LEU A 86 -12.12 -26.34 -4.90
CA LEU A 86 -13.14 -25.29 -4.77
C LEU A 86 -12.60 -24.09 -4.01
N ILE A 87 -11.94 -24.30 -2.87
CA ILE A 87 -11.30 -23.22 -2.10
C ILE A 87 -10.25 -22.52 -2.98
N ARG A 88 -9.49 -23.25 -3.81
CA ARG A 88 -8.53 -22.64 -4.74
C ARG A 88 -9.21 -21.78 -5.80
N ILE A 89 -10.33 -22.23 -6.35
CA ILE A 89 -11.13 -21.48 -7.33
C ILE A 89 -11.60 -20.16 -6.72
N TYR A 90 -12.26 -20.21 -5.56
CA TYR A 90 -12.74 -19.02 -4.85
C TYR A 90 -11.59 -18.07 -4.47
N LYS A 91 -10.45 -18.62 -4.02
CA LYS A 91 -9.26 -17.82 -3.72
C LYS A 91 -8.74 -17.06 -4.94
N VAL A 92 -8.68 -17.71 -6.10
CA VAL A 92 -8.21 -17.07 -7.36
C VAL A 92 -9.19 -16.00 -7.81
N ALA A 93 -10.50 -16.21 -7.62
CA ALA A 93 -11.53 -15.21 -7.89
C ALA A 93 -11.49 -14.01 -6.90
N GLY A 94 -10.73 -14.09 -5.81
CA GLY A 94 -10.71 -13.08 -4.76
C GLY A 94 -11.90 -13.15 -3.80
N ASP A 95 -12.76 -14.16 -3.95
CA ASP A 95 -13.89 -14.41 -3.05
C ASP A 95 -13.43 -15.21 -1.82
N PHE A 96 -12.93 -14.47 -0.83
CA PHE A 96 -12.42 -15.07 0.41
C PHE A 96 -13.53 -15.58 1.32
N ASP A 97 -14.75 -15.02 1.23
CA ASP A 97 -15.89 -15.50 2.01
C ASP A 97 -16.43 -16.82 1.44
N GLY A 98 -16.43 -16.98 0.11
CA GLY A 98 -16.65 -18.27 -0.55
C GLY A 98 -15.67 -19.35 -0.09
N CYS A 99 -14.39 -19.02 0.09
CA CYS A 99 -13.40 -19.96 0.65
C CYS A 99 -13.79 -20.47 2.06
N LEU A 100 -14.32 -19.58 2.91
CA LEU A 100 -14.75 -19.91 4.27
C LEU A 100 -16.01 -20.78 4.25
N ASN A 101 -16.98 -20.44 3.40
CA ASN A 101 -18.22 -21.19 3.25
C ASN A 101 -17.94 -22.64 2.83
N VAL A 102 -17.05 -22.84 1.86
CA VAL A 102 -16.64 -24.18 1.41
C VAL A 102 -15.92 -24.97 2.51
N TYR A 103 -15.12 -24.31 3.36
CA TYR A 103 -14.49 -24.97 4.51
C TYR A 103 -15.50 -25.36 5.61
N GLU A 104 -16.48 -24.52 5.90
CA GLU A 104 -17.54 -24.86 6.85
C GLU A 104 -18.43 -25.99 6.32
N GLU A 105 -18.75 -25.99 5.02
CA GLU A 105 -19.46 -27.09 4.35
C GLU A 105 -18.67 -28.41 4.43
N MET A 106 -17.36 -28.37 4.18
CA MET A 106 -16.48 -29.53 4.33
C MET A 106 -16.57 -30.16 5.73
N LYS A 107 -16.56 -29.32 6.77
CA LYS A 107 -16.70 -29.79 8.17
C LYS A 107 -18.10 -30.32 8.46
N ALA A 108 -19.14 -29.66 7.96
CA ALA A 108 -20.53 -30.10 8.13
C ALA A 108 -20.79 -31.48 7.52
N LEU A 109 -20.13 -31.78 6.40
CA LEU A 109 -20.16 -33.09 5.74
C LEU A 109 -19.24 -34.14 6.37
N GLY A 110 -18.54 -33.80 7.46
CA GLY A 110 -17.65 -34.71 8.19
C GLY A 110 -16.35 -35.05 7.45
N VAL A 111 -16.01 -34.32 6.39
CA VAL A 111 -14.77 -34.53 5.63
C VAL A 111 -13.63 -33.82 6.35
N LYS A 112 -12.62 -34.56 6.79
CA LYS A 112 -11.48 -33.98 7.53
C LYS A 112 -10.57 -33.16 6.60
N PRO A 113 -10.28 -31.89 6.93
CA PRO A 113 -9.29 -31.09 6.20
C PRO A 113 -7.92 -31.74 6.21
N ASN A 114 -7.22 -31.69 5.08
CA ASN A 114 -5.82 -32.10 4.97
C ASN A 114 -4.90 -30.87 4.95
N LEU A 115 -3.59 -31.11 4.94
CA LEU A 115 -2.58 -30.05 4.96
C LEU A 115 -2.70 -29.09 3.75
N VAL A 116 -3.14 -29.60 2.60
CA VAL A 116 -3.33 -28.80 1.38
C VAL A 116 -4.47 -27.79 1.58
N VAL A 117 -5.60 -28.22 2.14
CA VAL A 117 -6.74 -27.34 2.45
C VAL A 117 -6.30 -26.20 3.38
N TYR A 118 -5.62 -26.51 4.48
CA TYR A 118 -5.14 -25.49 5.41
C TYR A 118 -4.16 -24.52 4.75
N ASN A 119 -3.18 -25.00 3.98
CA ASN A 119 -2.22 -24.13 3.30
C ASN A 119 -2.91 -23.17 2.30
N ILE A 120 -3.95 -23.62 1.60
CA ILE A 120 -4.74 -22.76 0.70
C ILE A 120 -5.51 -21.70 1.48
N LEU A 121 -6.14 -22.09 2.60
CA LEU A 121 -6.87 -21.17 3.48
C LEU A 121 -5.94 -20.11 4.09
N LEU A 122 -4.73 -20.49 4.53
CA LEU A 122 -3.73 -19.56 5.06
C LEU A 122 -3.31 -18.51 4.01
N ASP A 123 -3.01 -18.93 2.76
CA ASP A 123 -2.70 -17.97 1.67
C ASP A 123 -3.92 -17.11 1.32
N ALA A 124 -5.13 -17.68 1.29
CA ALA A 124 -6.36 -16.94 1.02
C ALA A 124 -6.61 -15.84 2.07
N MET A 125 -6.56 -16.19 3.36
CA MET A 125 -6.77 -15.21 4.44
C MET A 125 -5.65 -14.19 4.55
N GLY A 126 -4.42 -14.57 4.20
CA GLY A 126 -3.31 -13.64 4.06
C GLY A 126 -3.55 -12.58 2.99
N ARG A 127 -4.07 -12.98 1.81
CA ARG A 127 -4.46 -12.05 0.74
C ARG A 127 -5.67 -11.19 1.12
N ALA A 128 -6.61 -11.76 1.89
CA ALA A 128 -7.75 -11.03 2.44
C ALA A 128 -7.38 -10.03 3.55
N LYS A 129 -6.11 -10.03 4.01
CA LYS A 129 -5.65 -9.27 5.19
C LYS A 129 -6.48 -9.57 6.45
N ARG A 130 -6.84 -10.84 6.66
CA ARG A 130 -7.61 -11.34 7.81
C ARG A 130 -6.76 -12.23 8.74
N PRO A 131 -5.82 -11.65 9.51
CA PRO A 131 -4.81 -12.39 10.29
C PRO A 131 -5.39 -13.20 11.46
N TRP A 132 -6.53 -12.78 12.02
CA TRP A 132 -7.25 -13.56 13.03
C TRP A 132 -7.72 -14.92 12.48
N GLN A 133 -8.15 -14.97 11.22
CA GLN A 133 -8.53 -16.22 10.56
C GLN A 133 -7.30 -17.08 10.25
N VAL A 134 -6.16 -16.46 9.90
CA VAL A 134 -4.87 -17.16 9.76
C VAL A 134 -4.48 -17.86 11.07
N LYS A 135 -4.57 -17.17 12.21
CA LYS A 135 -4.31 -17.77 13.54
C LYS A 135 -5.24 -18.93 13.84
N LYS A 136 -6.55 -18.75 13.60
CA LYS A 136 -7.55 -19.80 13.80
C LYS A 136 -7.24 -21.05 12.98
N PHE A 137 -6.97 -20.90 11.68
CA PHE A 137 -6.67 -22.04 10.82
C PHE A 137 -5.35 -22.74 11.17
N TYR A 138 -4.35 -21.99 11.64
CA TYR A 138 -3.13 -22.61 12.14
C TYR A 138 -3.40 -23.44 13.39
N GLN A 139 -4.19 -22.92 14.34
CA GLN A 139 -4.58 -23.66 15.54
C GLN A 139 -5.42 -24.90 15.19
N ASP A 140 -6.42 -24.76 14.33
CA ASP A 140 -7.26 -25.88 13.85
C ASP A 140 -6.40 -27.00 13.21
N LEU A 141 -5.34 -26.63 12.47
CA LEU A 141 -4.39 -27.58 11.87
C LEU A 141 -3.64 -28.38 12.95
N ILE A 142 -3.15 -27.70 14.00
CA ILE A 142 -2.44 -28.34 15.12
C ILE A 142 -3.39 -29.23 15.91
N ASP A 143 -4.59 -28.74 16.22
CA ASP A 143 -5.62 -29.47 16.98
C ASP A 143 -6.13 -30.71 16.22
N SER A 144 -6.09 -30.66 14.89
CA SER A 144 -6.39 -31.81 14.02
C SER A 144 -5.29 -32.88 14.00
N GLY A 145 -4.18 -32.67 14.73
CA GLY A 145 -3.04 -33.59 14.80
C GLY A 145 -2.16 -33.60 13.55
N LEU A 146 -2.32 -32.63 12.65
CA LEU A 146 -1.50 -32.51 11.46
C LEU A 146 -0.19 -31.80 11.81
N SER A 147 0.94 -32.32 11.32
CA SER A 147 2.23 -31.67 11.48
C SER A 147 2.43 -30.59 10.41
N PRO A 148 2.69 -29.32 10.79
CA PRO A 148 3.01 -28.27 9.83
C PRO A 148 4.23 -28.63 8.98
N SER A 149 4.11 -28.42 7.68
CA SER A 149 5.24 -28.60 6.73
C SER A 149 5.97 -27.27 6.49
N PHE A 150 7.11 -27.33 5.80
CA PHE A 150 7.76 -26.12 5.28
C PHE A 150 6.78 -25.23 4.47
N ALA A 151 5.92 -25.83 3.65
CA ALA A 151 4.92 -25.08 2.88
C ALA A 151 3.89 -24.37 3.78
N THR A 152 3.56 -24.97 4.93
CA THR A 152 2.66 -24.36 5.93
C THR A 152 3.31 -23.15 6.57
N TYR A 153 4.57 -23.27 7.01
CA TYR A 153 5.32 -22.15 7.58
C TYR A 153 5.55 -21.02 6.57
N ALA A 154 5.90 -21.35 5.32
CA ALA A 154 6.01 -20.39 4.24
C ALA A 154 4.68 -19.63 4.02
N ALA A 155 3.55 -20.34 4.00
CA ALA A 155 2.22 -19.75 3.86
C ALA A 155 1.88 -18.81 5.03
N LEU A 156 2.19 -19.19 6.27
CA LEU A 156 2.00 -18.35 7.46
C LEU A 156 2.81 -17.08 7.39
N LEU A 157 4.09 -17.18 7.04
CA LEU A 157 5.00 -16.06 6.94
C LEU A 157 4.53 -15.04 5.89
N HIS A 158 4.15 -15.52 4.70
CA HIS A 158 3.55 -14.67 3.68
C HIS A 158 2.22 -14.06 4.12
N ALA A 159 1.37 -14.84 4.81
CA ALA A 159 0.06 -14.38 5.26
C ALA A 159 0.16 -13.27 6.31
N TYR A 160 0.99 -13.46 7.33
CA TYR A 160 1.22 -12.44 8.36
C TYR A 160 1.94 -11.22 7.82
N GLY A 161 2.94 -11.41 6.94
CA GLY A 161 3.63 -10.31 6.26
C GLY A 161 2.67 -9.41 5.47
N ARG A 162 1.81 -10.01 4.63
CA ARG A 162 0.79 -9.26 3.86
C ARG A 162 -0.29 -8.61 4.74
N ALA A 163 -0.62 -9.23 5.86
CA ALA A 163 -1.58 -8.69 6.82
C ALA A 163 -0.98 -7.60 7.74
N ARG A 164 0.32 -7.29 7.63
CA ARG A 164 1.06 -6.36 8.50
C ARG A 164 1.09 -6.77 9.98
N TYR A 165 1.05 -8.07 10.27
CA TYR A 165 1.16 -8.61 11.62
C TYR A 165 2.62 -9.04 11.88
N GLY A 166 3.46 -8.03 12.09
CA GLY A 166 4.93 -8.19 12.18
C GLY A 166 5.38 -9.16 13.26
N ASP A 167 4.84 -9.03 14.46
CA ASP A 167 5.30 -9.83 15.61
C ASP A 167 5.00 -11.32 15.42
N ASP A 168 3.84 -11.65 14.87
CA ASP A 168 3.47 -13.03 14.53
C ASP A 168 4.35 -13.59 13.40
N ALA A 169 4.65 -12.78 12.38
CA ALA A 169 5.56 -13.19 11.31
C ALA A 169 6.98 -13.47 11.84
N ILE A 170 7.50 -12.61 12.72
CA ILE A 170 8.82 -12.80 13.35
C ILE A 170 8.81 -14.04 14.26
N LYS A 171 7.71 -14.32 14.97
CA LYS A 171 7.55 -15.54 15.75
C LYS A 171 7.63 -16.79 14.86
N ILE A 172 6.90 -16.80 13.74
CA ILE A 172 6.94 -17.89 12.77
C ILE A 172 8.34 -18.07 12.17
N TYR A 173 9.03 -16.97 11.83
CA TYR A 173 10.42 -17.02 11.37
C TYR A 173 11.36 -17.68 12.39
N ARG A 174 11.24 -17.33 13.67
CA ARG A 174 12.03 -17.98 14.74
C ARG A 174 11.68 -19.46 14.91
N GLU A 175 10.39 -19.82 14.89
CA GLU A 175 9.96 -21.21 14.94
C GLU A 175 10.54 -22.05 13.78
N MET A 176 10.60 -21.48 12.57
CA MET A 176 11.24 -22.15 11.42
C MET A 176 12.73 -22.39 11.70
N LYS A 177 13.44 -21.41 12.25
CA LYS A 177 14.87 -21.50 12.57
C LYS A 177 15.16 -22.53 13.66
N GLU A 178 14.37 -22.53 14.75
CA GLU A 178 14.49 -23.50 15.84
C GLU A 178 14.27 -24.95 15.35
N LYS A 179 13.39 -25.13 14.35
CA LYS A 179 13.13 -26.43 13.72
C LYS A 179 14.14 -26.82 12.63
N GLY A 180 15.15 -25.99 12.37
CA GLY A 180 16.15 -26.22 11.32
C GLY A 180 15.57 -26.14 9.90
N LEU A 181 14.42 -25.48 9.72
CA LEU A 181 13.82 -25.26 8.41
C LEU A 181 14.52 -24.07 7.74
N GLY A 182 15.45 -24.35 6.84
CA GLY A 182 16.17 -23.32 6.08
C GLY A 182 15.21 -22.46 5.25
N LEU A 183 15.38 -21.13 5.32
CA LEU A 183 14.63 -20.19 4.48
C LEU A 183 15.28 -20.07 3.10
N ASN A 184 14.45 -19.83 2.08
CA ASN A 184 14.91 -19.44 0.76
C ASN A 184 14.89 -17.91 0.61
N VAL A 185 15.52 -17.40 -0.47
CA VAL A 185 15.60 -15.96 -0.78
C VAL A 185 14.22 -15.29 -0.78
N VAL A 186 13.19 -15.97 -1.28
CA VAL A 186 11.82 -15.43 -1.38
C VAL A 186 11.20 -15.20 0.01
N LEU A 187 11.41 -16.10 0.96
CA LEU A 187 10.91 -15.95 2.33
C LEU A 187 11.67 -14.85 3.08
N TYR A 188 13.00 -14.77 2.91
CA TYR A 188 13.81 -13.67 3.46
C TYR A 188 13.32 -12.32 2.94
N ASN A 189 13.19 -12.17 1.62
CA ASN A 189 12.71 -10.95 0.98
C ASN A 189 11.28 -10.58 1.45
N SER A 190 10.43 -11.56 1.74
CA SER A 190 9.08 -11.30 2.26
C SER A 190 9.09 -10.73 3.68
N ILE A 191 9.97 -11.24 4.56
CA ILE A 191 10.11 -10.72 5.92
C ILE A 191 10.76 -9.33 5.89
N LEU A 192 11.80 -9.14 5.06
CA LEU A 192 12.48 -7.84 4.94
C LEU A 192 11.54 -6.76 4.41
N ALA A 193 10.73 -7.07 3.39
CA ALA A 193 9.71 -6.16 2.87
C ALA A 193 8.68 -5.78 3.96
N MET A 194 8.21 -6.76 4.74
CA MET A 194 7.34 -6.49 5.89
C MET A 194 8.04 -5.61 6.95
N CYS A 195 9.32 -5.87 7.24
CA CYS A 195 10.07 -5.03 8.18
C CYS A 195 10.19 -3.59 7.67
N ALA A 196 10.36 -3.38 6.37
CA ALA A 196 10.31 -2.06 5.75
C ALA A 196 8.95 -1.38 5.94
N ASP A 197 7.87 -2.10 5.68
CA ASP A 197 6.50 -1.58 5.80
C ASP A 197 6.08 -1.26 7.24
N LEU A 198 6.71 -1.90 8.24
CA LEU A 198 6.42 -1.73 9.66
C LEU A 198 7.46 -0.86 10.40
N GLY A 199 8.57 -0.51 9.74
CA GLY A 199 9.67 0.23 10.36
C GLY A 199 10.47 -0.62 11.38
N TYR A 200 10.49 -1.94 11.24
CA TYR A 200 11.21 -2.85 12.13
C TYR A 200 12.69 -2.94 11.74
N VAL A 201 13.43 -1.85 11.92
CA VAL A 201 14.83 -1.69 11.46
C VAL A 201 15.75 -2.73 12.07
N ASP A 202 15.75 -2.86 13.40
CA ASP A 202 16.69 -3.74 14.10
C ASP A 202 16.45 -5.21 13.72
N LYS A 203 15.19 -5.58 13.48
CA LYS A 203 14.83 -6.92 13.00
C LYS A 203 15.23 -7.14 11.54
N ALA A 204 15.08 -6.14 10.69
CA ALA A 204 15.56 -6.24 9.31
C ALA A 204 17.07 -6.49 9.24
N VAL A 205 17.86 -5.79 10.07
CA VAL A 205 19.32 -5.99 10.17
C VAL A 205 19.64 -7.41 10.66
N GLU A 206 19.00 -7.87 11.74
CA GLU A 206 19.16 -9.24 12.27
C GLU A 206 18.89 -10.30 11.18
N ILE A 207 17.80 -10.12 10.42
CA ILE A 207 17.35 -11.06 9.38
C ILE A 207 18.25 -11.02 8.14
N PHE A 208 18.77 -9.85 7.77
CA PHE A 208 19.68 -9.69 6.64
C PHE A 208 21.05 -10.34 6.93
N GLU A 209 21.59 -10.18 8.13
CA GLU A 209 22.82 -10.85 8.55
C GLU A 209 22.63 -12.37 8.73
N ASP A 210 21.46 -12.80 9.21
CA ASP A 210 21.09 -14.22 9.22
C ASP A 210 21.02 -14.82 7.80
N MET A 211 20.50 -14.08 6.81
CA MET A 211 20.48 -14.51 5.41
C MET A 211 21.91 -14.75 4.88
N LYS A 212 22.82 -13.78 5.10
CA LYS A 212 24.23 -13.87 4.70
C LYS A 212 24.95 -15.04 5.39
N SER A 213 24.80 -15.16 6.70
CA SER A 213 25.45 -16.23 7.50
C SER A 213 24.88 -17.62 7.22
N SER A 214 23.63 -17.71 6.77
CA SER A 214 23.02 -18.96 6.28
C SER A 214 23.51 -19.37 4.88
N GLY A 215 24.43 -18.63 4.27
CA GLY A 215 24.97 -18.90 2.94
C GLY A 215 24.00 -18.58 1.80
N ILE A 216 22.88 -17.91 2.10
CA ILE A 216 21.89 -17.48 1.11
C ILE A 216 22.33 -16.11 0.57
N LYS A 217 22.63 -16.03 -0.72
CA LYS A 217 23.10 -14.78 -1.33
C LYS A 217 21.95 -13.77 -1.48
N PRO A 218 22.11 -12.54 -0.98
CA PRO A 218 21.19 -11.43 -1.27
C PRO A 218 21.03 -11.22 -2.79
N ASP A 219 19.80 -10.93 -3.21
CA ASP A 219 19.52 -10.50 -4.59
C ASP A 219 19.30 -8.99 -4.65
N SER A 220 19.09 -8.47 -5.87
CA SER A 220 18.81 -7.04 -6.08
C SER A 220 17.62 -6.54 -5.25
N TRP A 221 16.62 -7.38 -4.98
CA TRP A 221 15.45 -7.01 -4.18
C TRP A 221 15.79 -6.92 -2.70
N THR A 222 16.62 -7.85 -2.19
CA THR A 222 17.12 -7.82 -0.81
C THR A 222 17.84 -6.51 -0.53
N PHE A 223 18.80 -6.12 -1.38
CA PHE A 223 19.54 -4.87 -1.22
C PHE A 223 18.62 -3.65 -1.32
N SER A 224 17.70 -3.65 -2.29
CA SER A 224 16.73 -2.54 -2.44
C SER A 224 15.89 -2.35 -1.17
N SER A 225 15.42 -3.45 -0.57
CA SER A 225 14.64 -3.42 0.66
C SER A 225 15.44 -2.84 1.83
N MET A 226 16.69 -3.28 2.00
CA MET A 226 17.57 -2.78 3.08
C MET A 226 17.91 -1.29 2.91
N ILE A 227 18.22 -0.84 1.69
CA ILE A 227 18.48 0.57 1.40
C ILE A 227 17.26 1.43 1.72
N THR A 228 16.05 0.99 1.33
CA THR A 228 14.82 1.71 1.68
C THR A 228 14.60 1.75 3.19
N ILE A 229 14.84 0.66 3.93
CA ILE A 229 14.74 0.62 5.40
C ILE A 229 15.67 1.64 6.04
N PHE A 230 16.96 1.63 5.68
CA PHE A 230 17.94 2.57 6.23
C PHE A 230 17.63 4.01 5.84
N SER A 231 17.21 4.25 4.59
CA SER A 231 16.81 5.56 4.09
C SER A 231 15.61 6.14 4.83
N CYS A 232 14.58 5.34 5.10
CA CYS A 232 13.41 5.78 5.84
C CYS A 232 13.75 6.20 7.27
N CYS A 233 14.77 5.59 7.87
CA CYS A 233 15.20 5.82 9.25
C CYS A 233 16.35 6.83 9.38
N GLY A 234 16.75 7.46 8.28
CA GLY A 234 17.83 8.47 8.26
C GLY A 234 19.23 7.90 8.53
N LYS A 235 19.42 6.57 8.43
CA LYS A 235 20.74 5.94 8.57
C LYS A 235 21.51 6.02 7.25
N VAL A 236 22.00 7.21 6.93
CA VAL A 236 22.64 7.51 5.64
C VAL A 236 23.83 6.57 5.35
N SER A 237 24.73 6.41 6.33
CA SER A 237 25.95 5.59 6.14
C SER A 237 25.65 4.12 5.89
N ASP A 238 24.66 3.54 6.59
CA ASP A 238 24.25 2.14 6.37
C ASP A 238 23.63 1.96 4.98
N SER A 239 22.87 2.97 4.52
CA SER A 239 22.28 3.00 3.20
C SER A 239 23.35 3.09 2.08
N GLU A 240 24.39 3.91 2.28
CA GLU A 240 25.55 4.02 1.37
C GLU A 240 26.35 2.72 1.33
N ASN A 241 26.64 2.13 2.49
CA ASN A 241 27.35 0.85 2.60
C ASN A 241 26.59 -0.27 1.87
N THR A 242 25.27 -0.35 2.09
CA THR A 242 24.41 -1.36 1.43
C THR A 242 24.36 -1.15 -0.09
N LEU A 243 24.38 0.11 -0.56
CA LEU A 243 24.46 0.43 -1.98
C LEU A 243 25.81 -0.02 -2.58
N ASN A 244 26.91 0.13 -1.86
CA ASN A 244 28.22 -0.35 -2.30
C ASN A 244 28.25 -1.89 -2.35
N GLU A 245 27.73 -2.58 -1.34
CA GLU A 245 27.56 -4.04 -1.35
C GLU A 245 26.72 -4.51 -2.55
N MET A 246 25.69 -3.74 -2.92
CA MET A 246 24.86 -4.03 -4.09
C MET A 246 25.68 -3.99 -5.39
N PHE A 247 26.58 -3.00 -5.55
CA PHE A 247 27.46 -2.92 -6.72
C PHE A 247 28.52 -4.02 -6.73
N GLU A 248 29.13 -4.32 -5.58
CA GLU A 248 30.11 -5.41 -5.46
C GLU A 248 29.50 -6.77 -5.79
N ALA A 249 28.22 -6.97 -5.47
CA ALA A 249 27.45 -8.15 -5.85
C ALA A 249 27.04 -8.17 -7.34
N GLY A 250 27.35 -7.12 -8.11
CA GLY A 250 27.08 -7.01 -9.55
C GLY A 250 25.66 -6.53 -9.89
N PHE A 251 24.92 -5.99 -8.92
CA PHE A 251 23.58 -5.45 -9.15
C PHE A 251 23.61 -3.93 -9.37
N GLN A 252 22.64 -3.43 -10.14
CA GLN A 252 22.46 -2.00 -10.39
C GLN A 252 21.22 -1.49 -9.65
N PRO A 253 21.27 -0.32 -9.00
CA PRO A 253 20.12 0.25 -8.32
C PRO A 253 19.05 0.61 -9.34
N ASN A 254 17.80 0.37 -8.97
CA ASN A 254 16.65 0.84 -9.74
C ASN A 254 16.23 2.24 -9.28
N ILE A 255 15.23 2.82 -9.96
CA ILE A 255 14.70 4.15 -9.61
C ILE A 255 14.23 4.22 -8.16
N PHE A 256 13.60 3.16 -7.60
CA PHE A 256 13.11 3.15 -6.21
C PHE A 256 14.23 3.30 -5.18
N VAL A 257 15.37 2.63 -5.40
CA VAL A 257 16.55 2.73 -4.54
C VAL A 257 17.12 4.15 -4.56
N LEU A 258 17.27 4.72 -5.77
CA LEU A 258 17.82 6.07 -5.93
C LEU A 258 16.87 7.15 -5.37
N THR A 259 15.56 7.00 -5.55
CA THR A 259 14.54 7.86 -4.92
C THR A 259 14.64 7.82 -3.40
N SER A 260 14.80 6.62 -2.81
CA SER A 260 14.92 6.43 -1.36
C SER A 260 16.17 7.12 -0.81
N LEU A 261 17.31 6.99 -1.50
CA LEU A 261 18.58 7.63 -1.15
C LEU A 261 18.48 9.15 -1.22
N ILE A 262 17.90 9.70 -2.29
CA ILE A 262 17.69 11.16 -2.42
C ILE A 262 16.84 11.70 -1.28
N GLN A 263 15.77 10.99 -0.91
CA GLN A 263 14.96 11.37 0.24
C GLN A 263 15.76 11.36 1.54
N CYS A 264 16.63 10.36 1.72
CA CYS A 264 17.51 10.23 2.88
C CYS A 264 18.52 11.39 2.96
N TYR A 265 19.23 11.67 1.86
CA TYR A 265 20.18 12.78 1.78
C TYR A 265 19.51 14.14 2.00
N GLY A 266 18.30 14.35 1.45
CA GLY A 266 17.51 15.54 1.67
C GLY A 266 17.19 15.78 3.15
N LYS A 267 16.74 14.73 3.86
CA LYS A 267 16.52 14.79 5.31
C LYS A 267 17.80 15.09 6.09
N ALA A 268 18.93 14.55 5.63
CA ALA A 268 20.25 14.76 6.21
C ALA A 268 20.93 16.08 5.79
N GLN A 269 20.26 16.93 5.00
CA GLN A 269 20.79 18.20 4.48
C GLN A 269 22.06 18.05 3.62
N ARG A 270 22.26 16.87 3.00
CA ARG A 270 23.40 16.55 2.12
C ARG A 270 23.02 16.81 0.65
N ILE A 271 22.88 18.07 0.26
CA ILE A 271 22.32 18.44 -1.05
C ILE A 271 23.24 18.08 -2.22
N ASP A 272 24.55 18.17 -2.04
CA ASP A 272 25.50 17.78 -3.10
C ASP A 272 25.40 16.29 -3.42
N ASP A 273 25.13 15.44 -2.43
CA ASP A 273 24.88 14.00 -2.63
C ASP A 273 23.53 13.72 -3.30
N VAL A 274 22.51 14.56 -3.06
CA VAL A 274 21.25 14.53 -3.83
C VAL A 274 21.53 14.76 -5.30
N VAL A 275 22.30 15.81 -5.63
CA VAL A 275 22.65 16.16 -7.02
C VAL A 275 23.53 15.08 -7.66
N MET A 276 24.48 14.51 -6.92
CA MET A 276 25.31 13.40 -7.40
C MET A 276 24.47 12.16 -7.71
N THR A 277 23.58 11.78 -6.81
CA THR A 277 22.67 10.63 -6.99
C THR A 277 21.68 10.87 -8.14
N PHE A 278 21.23 12.11 -8.30
CA PHE A 278 20.40 12.53 -9.43
C PHE A 278 21.14 12.37 -10.77
N ASN A 279 22.39 12.83 -10.88
CA ASN A 279 23.17 12.67 -12.11
C ASN A 279 23.39 11.19 -12.45
N ARG A 280 23.57 10.34 -11.42
CA ARG A 280 23.72 8.89 -11.59
C ARG A 280 22.52 8.22 -12.26
N ILE A 281 21.31 8.74 -12.10
CA ILE A 281 20.10 8.22 -12.77
C ILE A 281 20.26 8.30 -14.30
N PHE A 282 20.78 9.41 -14.80
CA PHE A 282 21.02 9.60 -16.24
C PHE A 282 22.22 8.80 -16.73
N GLU A 283 23.26 8.63 -15.91
CA GLU A 283 24.40 7.75 -16.21
C GLU A 283 23.97 6.29 -16.37
N LEU A 284 23.02 5.84 -15.55
CA LEU A 284 22.43 4.50 -15.60
C LEU A 284 21.30 4.37 -16.64
N VAL A 285 20.98 5.45 -17.38
CA VAL A 285 19.90 5.48 -18.38
C VAL A 285 18.54 5.07 -17.77
N ILE A 286 18.31 5.44 -16.52
CA ILE A 286 17.05 5.19 -15.81
C ILE A 286 16.13 6.38 -16.09
N THR A 287 14.89 6.10 -16.51
CA THR A 287 13.87 7.13 -16.69
C THR A 287 13.24 7.49 -15.33
N PRO A 288 13.32 8.74 -14.87
CA PRO A 288 12.61 9.17 -13.67
C PRO A 288 11.09 9.04 -13.84
N ASP A 289 10.40 8.64 -12.77
CA ASP A 289 8.94 8.58 -12.73
C ASP A 289 8.35 9.82 -12.03
N ASP A 290 7.03 9.99 -12.07
CA ASP A 290 6.37 11.11 -11.40
C ASP A 290 6.61 11.09 -9.87
N ARG A 291 6.83 9.91 -9.28
CA ARG A 291 7.13 9.77 -7.84
C ARG A 291 8.51 10.34 -7.52
N PHE A 292 9.48 10.17 -8.40
CA PHE A 292 10.82 10.75 -8.29
C PHE A 292 10.76 12.28 -8.27
N CYS A 293 9.99 12.89 -9.18
CA CYS A 293 9.75 14.34 -9.18
C CYS A 293 9.11 14.82 -7.88
N GLY A 294 8.08 14.11 -7.39
CA GLY A 294 7.48 14.41 -6.09
C GLY A 294 8.47 14.31 -4.92
N CYS A 295 9.39 13.35 -4.98
CA CYS A 295 10.48 13.22 -4.00
C CYS A 295 11.42 14.44 -4.04
N LEU A 296 11.85 14.87 -5.23
CA LEU A 296 12.68 16.07 -5.38
C LEU A 296 11.99 17.32 -4.82
N LEU A 297 10.70 17.52 -5.11
CA LEU A 297 9.93 18.63 -4.54
C LEU A 297 9.92 18.57 -3.01
N ASN A 298 9.67 17.39 -2.43
CA ASN A 298 9.71 17.22 -0.98
C ASN A 298 11.11 17.44 -0.39
N VAL A 299 12.19 17.13 -1.11
CA VAL A 299 13.55 17.48 -0.67
C VAL A 299 13.75 19.00 -0.70
N MET A 300 13.22 19.69 -1.72
CA MET A 300 13.29 21.16 -1.80
C MET A 300 12.59 21.83 -0.61
N THR A 301 11.44 21.34 -0.15
CA THR A 301 10.76 21.90 1.04
C THR A 301 11.63 21.81 2.30
N GLN A 302 12.62 20.91 2.35
CA GLN A 302 13.52 20.69 3.48
C GLN A 302 14.90 21.34 3.30
N THR A 303 15.26 21.81 2.10
CA THR A 303 16.61 22.28 1.73
C THR A 303 16.86 23.76 2.09
N PRO A 304 18.03 24.21 2.57
CA PRO A 304 18.26 25.62 2.87
C PRO A 304 18.14 26.49 1.61
N ASN A 305 17.71 27.74 1.74
CA ASN A 305 17.38 28.60 0.59
C ASN A 305 18.57 28.79 -0.37
N GLU A 306 19.80 28.82 0.14
CA GLU A 306 21.04 28.97 -0.62
C GLU A 306 21.26 27.83 -1.64
N ASP A 307 20.80 26.63 -1.34
CA ASP A 307 21.01 25.43 -2.16
C ASP A 307 19.83 25.09 -3.08
N LEU A 308 18.69 25.79 -2.94
CA LEU A 308 17.49 25.52 -3.74
C LEU A 308 17.75 25.63 -5.25
N GLY A 309 18.59 26.57 -5.68
CA GLY A 309 18.95 26.75 -7.09
C GLY A 309 19.60 25.52 -7.72
N LYS A 310 20.30 24.68 -6.95
CA LYS A 310 20.84 23.40 -7.45
C LYS A 310 19.72 22.40 -7.77
N LEU A 311 18.69 22.36 -6.92
CA LEU A 311 17.56 21.45 -7.07
C LEU A 311 16.57 21.90 -8.14
N VAL A 312 16.37 23.22 -8.34
CA VAL A 312 15.58 23.77 -9.46
C VAL A 312 16.08 23.21 -10.80
N LYS A 313 17.39 23.24 -11.03
CA LYS A 313 18.02 22.67 -12.24
C LYS A 313 17.78 21.17 -12.39
N CYS A 314 17.74 20.43 -11.28
CA CYS A 314 17.45 19.01 -11.30
C CYS A 314 16.00 18.75 -11.72
N VAL A 315 15.05 19.50 -11.15
CA VAL A 315 13.62 19.37 -11.48
C VAL A 315 13.36 19.74 -12.94
N GLU A 316 13.93 20.84 -13.42
CA GLU A 316 13.80 21.30 -14.81
C GLU A 316 14.29 20.27 -15.84
N ARG A 317 15.38 19.56 -15.51
CA ARG A 317 15.92 18.50 -16.39
C ARG A 317 15.02 17.27 -16.48
N VAL A 318 14.21 16.98 -15.45
CA VAL A 318 13.29 15.83 -15.46
C VAL A 318 11.94 16.20 -16.05
N ASN A 319 11.39 17.35 -15.64
CA ASN A 319 10.10 17.84 -16.09
C ASN A 319 10.17 19.35 -16.28
N GLN A 320 10.21 19.78 -17.53
CA GLN A 320 10.37 21.19 -17.89
C GLN A 320 9.24 22.08 -17.35
N LYS A 321 7.98 21.63 -17.43
CA LYS A 321 6.83 22.38 -16.91
C LYS A 321 6.90 22.54 -15.40
N LEU A 322 7.19 21.45 -14.69
CA LEU A 322 7.34 21.48 -13.23
C LEU A 322 8.52 22.37 -12.83
N GLY A 323 9.65 22.25 -13.52
CA GLY A 323 10.84 23.06 -13.30
C GLY A 323 10.55 24.55 -13.48
N TYR A 324 9.77 24.93 -14.48
CA TYR A 324 9.37 26.32 -14.70
C TYR A 324 8.53 26.87 -13.54
N VAL A 325 7.49 26.14 -13.11
CA VAL A 325 6.66 26.55 -11.95
C VAL A 325 7.50 26.69 -10.68
N VAL A 326 8.40 25.74 -10.42
CA VAL A 326 9.29 25.80 -9.26
C VAL A 326 10.28 26.96 -9.36
N LYS A 327 10.78 27.27 -10.56
CA LYS A 327 11.67 28.41 -10.81
C LYS A 327 10.97 29.74 -10.52
N LEU A 328 9.70 29.89 -10.90
CA LEU A 328 8.91 31.08 -10.57
C LEU A 328 8.79 31.31 -9.06
N LEU A 329 8.72 30.23 -8.26
CA LEU A 329 8.66 30.31 -6.81
C LEU A 329 10.02 30.63 -6.18
N VAL A 330 11.10 29.98 -6.63
CA VAL A 330 12.42 30.04 -5.98
C VAL A 330 13.23 31.26 -6.43
N GLU A 331 13.16 31.65 -7.70
CA GLU A 331 13.97 32.74 -8.26
C GLU A 331 13.23 34.09 -8.33
N GLU A 332 11.99 34.18 -7.79
CA GLU A 332 11.14 35.38 -7.77
C GLU A 332 11.00 36.09 -9.14
N GLN A 333 10.97 35.32 -10.23
CA GLN A 333 10.88 35.84 -11.61
C GLN A 333 9.43 35.95 -12.14
N ASP A 334 8.40 36.03 -11.29
CA ASP A 334 7.04 36.26 -11.77
C ASP A 334 6.80 37.74 -12.11
N ILE A 335 7.46 38.19 -13.18
CA ILE A 335 7.37 39.55 -13.71
C ILE A 335 6.00 39.78 -14.37
N GLU A 336 5.30 38.73 -14.79
CA GLU A 336 4.08 38.79 -15.61
C GLU A 336 2.79 38.40 -14.89
N GLY A 337 2.84 37.91 -13.63
CA GLY A 337 1.65 37.47 -12.89
C GLY A 337 1.02 36.19 -13.44
N ASN A 338 1.80 35.36 -14.15
CA ASN A 338 1.31 34.22 -14.93
C ASN A 338 1.32 32.89 -14.15
N PHE A 339 1.78 32.90 -12.89
CA PHE A 339 1.96 31.69 -12.07
C PHE A 339 0.74 30.75 -12.04
N LYS A 340 -0.48 31.29 -11.90
CA LYS A 340 -1.70 30.49 -11.82
C LYS A 340 -1.98 29.72 -13.12
N ASN A 341 -1.72 30.33 -14.28
CA ASN A 341 -1.94 29.68 -15.56
C ASN A 341 -0.90 28.58 -15.79
N GLU A 342 0.37 28.85 -15.47
CA GLU A 342 1.46 27.87 -15.58
C GLU A 342 1.25 26.67 -14.64
N ALA A 343 0.77 26.93 -13.42
CA ALA A 343 0.39 25.87 -12.49
C ALA A 343 -0.79 25.04 -13.03
N THR A 344 -1.78 25.68 -13.66
CA THR A 344 -2.91 24.99 -14.30
C THR A 344 -2.43 24.07 -15.42
N ASP A 345 -1.59 24.59 -16.32
CA ASP A 345 -1.02 23.86 -17.45
C ASP A 345 -0.13 22.69 -17.01
N LEU A 346 0.53 22.81 -15.85
CA LEU A 346 1.24 21.71 -15.21
C LEU A 346 0.25 20.63 -14.74
N PHE A 347 -0.77 21.00 -13.96
CA PHE A 347 -1.74 20.03 -13.42
C PHE A 347 -2.55 19.33 -14.52
N ASP A 348 -2.79 19.97 -15.67
CA ASP A 348 -3.46 19.33 -16.80
C ASP A 348 -2.57 18.32 -17.53
N SER A 349 -1.24 18.48 -17.45
CA SER A 349 -0.29 17.60 -18.12
C SER A 349 0.12 16.36 -17.33
N ILE A 350 -0.12 16.33 -16.01
CA ILE A 350 0.32 15.24 -15.13
C ILE A 350 -0.82 14.26 -14.80
N SER A 351 -0.43 13.04 -14.43
CA SER A 351 -1.37 11.97 -14.07
C SER A 351 -2.15 12.31 -12.79
N THR A 352 -3.43 11.92 -12.73
CA THR A 352 -4.31 12.18 -11.57
C THR A 352 -3.75 11.63 -10.26
N GLU A 353 -2.99 10.54 -10.32
CA GLU A 353 -2.37 9.90 -9.15
C GLU A 353 -1.35 10.79 -8.44
N VAL A 354 -0.68 11.70 -9.17
CA VAL A 354 0.39 12.55 -8.61
C VAL A 354 0.00 14.00 -8.39
N LYS A 355 -1.11 14.47 -9.00
CA LYS A 355 -1.63 15.85 -8.84
C LYS A 355 -1.66 16.29 -7.38
N LYS A 356 -2.20 15.44 -6.51
CA LYS A 356 -2.31 15.73 -5.08
C LYS A 356 -0.95 15.84 -4.38
N ALA A 357 -0.02 14.95 -4.69
CA ALA A 357 1.32 14.97 -4.10
C ALA A 357 2.08 16.22 -4.53
N TYR A 358 2.00 16.60 -5.80
CA TYR A 358 2.65 17.81 -6.33
C TYR A 358 2.04 19.07 -5.73
N CYS A 359 0.71 19.17 -5.68
CA CYS A 359 0.03 20.32 -5.11
C CYS A 359 0.41 20.51 -3.63
N ASN A 360 0.40 19.45 -2.82
CA ASN A 360 0.87 19.50 -1.44
C ASN A 360 2.34 19.98 -1.35
N CYS A 361 3.26 19.43 -2.15
CA CYS A 361 4.67 19.82 -2.08
C CYS A 361 4.93 21.26 -2.54
N LEU A 362 4.21 21.73 -3.57
CA LEU A 362 4.31 23.11 -4.05
C LEU A 362 3.76 24.10 -3.02
N ILE A 363 2.63 23.78 -2.37
CA ILE A 363 2.10 24.60 -1.28
C ILE A 363 3.08 24.64 -0.10
N ASP A 364 3.63 23.48 0.31
CA ASP A 364 4.62 23.40 1.37
C ASP A 364 5.88 24.23 1.02
N LEU A 365 6.28 24.27 -0.25
CA LEU A 365 7.39 25.11 -0.72
C LEU A 365 7.05 26.60 -0.63
N CYS A 366 5.85 27.02 -1.04
CA CYS A 366 5.39 28.40 -0.89
C CYS A 366 5.37 28.84 0.58
N VAL A 367 4.85 27.99 1.47
CA VAL A 367 4.81 28.26 2.92
C VAL A 367 6.23 28.43 3.47
N LYS A 368 7.16 27.56 3.06
CA LYS A 368 8.57 27.66 3.45
C LYS A 368 9.24 28.96 2.97
N LEU A 369 8.92 29.40 1.75
CA LEU A 369 9.44 30.64 1.18
C LEU A 369 8.69 31.90 1.69
N ASN A 370 7.80 31.76 2.67
CA ASN A 370 6.93 32.84 3.18
C ASN A 370 6.03 33.48 2.10
N MET A 371 5.68 32.75 1.04
CA MET A 371 4.80 33.21 -0.05
C MET A 371 3.36 32.75 0.18
N MET A 372 2.70 33.29 1.21
CA MET A 372 1.36 32.83 1.60
C MET A 372 0.31 33.03 0.51
N ASP A 373 0.38 34.14 -0.25
CA ASP A 373 -0.56 34.41 -1.34
C ASP A 373 -0.51 33.33 -2.43
N ARG A 374 0.70 32.89 -2.81
CA ARG A 374 0.90 31.78 -3.76
C ARG A 374 0.43 30.44 -3.22
N ALA A 375 0.64 30.20 -1.93
CA ALA A 375 0.13 29.00 -1.27
C ALA A 375 -1.41 28.96 -1.36
N CYS A 376 -2.08 30.08 -1.12
CA CYS A 376 -3.53 30.22 -1.26
C CYS A 376 -3.98 30.01 -2.71
N GLU A 377 -3.32 30.64 -3.69
CA GLU A 377 -3.61 30.46 -5.13
C GLU A 377 -3.55 28.98 -5.55
N LEU A 378 -2.53 28.24 -5.09
CA LEU A 378 -2.39 26.81 -5.38
C LEU A 378 -3.46 25.96 -4.70
N LEU A 379 -3.84 26.27 -3.46
CA LEU A 379 -4.89 25.53 -2.75
C LEU A 379 -6.26 25.75 -3.41
N GLU A 380 -6.57 26.98 -3.80
CA GLU A 380 -7.77 27.31 -4.56
C GLU A 380 -7.80 26.61 -5.92
N LEU A 381 -6.68 26.58 -6.64
CA LEU A 381 -6.56 25.83 -7.88
C LEU A 381 -6.78 24.32 -7.65
N GLY A 382 -6.24 23.77 -6.56
CA GLY A 382 -6.45 22.37 -6.20
C GLY A 382 -7.91 22.03 -5.89
N LEU A 383 -8.68 22.96 -5.32
CA LEU A 383 -10.12 22.83 -5.14
C LEU A 383 -10.87 22.94 -6.48
N ALA A 384 -10.50 23.89 -7.34
CA ALA A 384 -11.14 24.10 -8.64
C ALA A 384 -10.94 22.90 -9.61
N LEU A 385 -9.78 22.24 -9.54
CA LEU A 385 -9.45 21.05 -10.34
C LEU A 385 -9.90 19.74 -9.69
N GLU A 386 -10.67 19.79 -8.60
CA GLU A 386 -11.13 18.62 -7.82
C GLU A 386 -9.98 17.70 -7.34
N ILE A 387 -8.75 18.25 -7.22
CA ILE A 387 -7.59 17.53 -6.65
C ILE A 387 -7.84 17.28 -5.15
N TYR A 388 -8.47 18.25 -4.49
CA TYR A 388 -8.95 18.11 -3.13
C TYR A 388 -10.48 18.12 -3.10
N THR A 389 -11.04 17.11 -2.44
CA THR A 389 -12.48 17.00 -2.20
C THR A 389 -12.78 17.10 -0.71
N ASP A 390 -13.94 17.67 -0.38
CA ASP A 390 -14.49 17.70 0.97
C ASP A 390 -13.60 18.35 2.06
N ILE A 391 -12.70 19.28 1.68
CA ILE A 391 -11.86 20.02 2.66
C ILE A 391 -12.75 20.82 3.61
N MET A 392 -13.73 21.56 3.10
CA MET A 392 -14.64 22.35 3.92
C MET A 392 -16.05 21.76 3.82
N SER A 393 -16.65 21.45 4.97
CA SER A 393 -18.04 21.01 5.05
C SER A 393 -18.84 22.00 5.88
N ARG A 394 -19.94 22.50 5.31
CA ARG A 394 -20.86 23.44 5.99
C ARG A 394 -22.21 22.77 6.16
N THR A 395 -22.59 22.50 7.40
CA THR A 395 -23.94 22.04 7.77
C THR A 395 -24.60 23.07 8.70
N SER A 396 -25.91 22.94 8.95
CA SER A 396 -26.64 23.84 9.85
C SER A 396 -26.17 23.77 11.31
N THR A 397 -25.56 22.66 11.72
CA THR A 397 -25.15 22.41 13.11
C THR A 397 -23.64 22.49 13.31
N GLN A 398 -22.86 22.19 12.28
CA GLN A 398 -21.40 22.18 12.35
C GLN A 398 -20.76 22.61 11.03
N TRP A 399 -19.78 23.51 11.10
CA TRP A 399 -18.84 23.71 10.00
C TRP A 399 -17.52 23.04 10.35
N SER A 400 -16.95 22.32 9.39
CA SER A 400 -15.73 21.56 9.62
C SER A 400 -14.70 21.71 8.51
N LEU A 401 -13.43 21.71 8.93
CA LEU A 401 -12.24 21.72 8.09
C LEU A 401 -11.55 20.35 8.17
N ASN A 402 -11.62 19.58 7.10
CA ASN A 402 -11.03 18.24 6.98
C ASN A 402 -9.62 18.30 6.37
N LEU A 403 -8.62 18.08 7.21
CA LEU A 403 -7.19 18.20 6.87
C LEU A 403 -6.51 16.84 6.72
N LYS A 404 -7.21 15.73 6.97
CA LYS A 404 -6.70 14.34 6.99
C LYS A 404 -5.86 13.91 5.77
N SER A 405 -5.97 14.63 4.66
CA SER A 405 -5.36 14.25 3.39
C SER A 405 -4.38 15.30 2.83
N LEU A 406 -4.12 16.35 3.61
CA LEU A 406 -3.22 17.45 3.27
C LEU A 406 -1.85 17.25 3.93
N SER A 407 -0.81 17.84 3.35
CA SER A 407 0.48 18.02 4.02
C SER A 407 0.38 19.10 5.10
N PRO A 408 1.36 19.22 6.01
CA PRO A 408 1.35 20.24 7.05
C PRO A 408 1.23 21.67 6.50
N GLY A 409 1.98 22.04 5.46
CA GLY A 409 1.90 23.38 4.87
C GLY A 409 0.55 23.61 4.20
N ALA A 410 0.09 22.67 3.36
CA ALA A 410 -1.24 22.75 2.75
C ALA A 410 -2.39 22.85 3.77
N ALA A 411 -2.26 22.14 4.89
CA ALA A 411 -3.22 22.22 5.98
C ALA A 411 -3.20 23.60 6.66
N LEU A 412 -2.02 24.18 6.91
CA LEU A 412 -1.88 25.53 7.47
C LEU A 412 -2.46 26.59 6.53
N THR A 413 -2.22 26.45 5.22
CA THR A 413 -2.84 27.28 4.18
C THR A 413 -4.37 27.14 4.20
N ALA A 414 -4.89 25.91 4.31
CA ALA A 414 -6.33 25.68 4.41
C ALA A 414 -6.95 26.30 5.67
N LEU A 415 -6.24 26.25 6.81
CA LEU A 415 -6.67 26.91 8.03
C LEU A 415 -6.72 28.43 7.85
N HIS A 416 -5.71 29.02 7.21
CA HIS A 416 -5.68 30.46 6.95
C HIS A 416 -6.83 30.92 6.04
N ILE A 417 -7.09 30.21 4.93
CA ILE A 417 -8.23 30.50 4.05
C ILE A 417 -9.55 30.36 4.83
N TRP A 418 -9.70 29.29 5.61
CA TRP A 418 -10.91 29.07 6.39
C TRP A 418 -11.14 30.17 7.44
N MET A 419 -10.09 30.65 8.10
CA MET A 419 -10.17 31.76 9.03
C MET A 419 -10.57 33.08 8.36
N ASN A 420 -10.06 33.34 7.17
CA ASN A 420 -10.44 34.52 6.38
C ASN A 420 -11.91 34.43 5.95
N ASP A 421 -12.37 33.25 5.55
CA ASP A 421 -13.79 33.01 5.23
C ASP A 421 -14.69 33.22 6.45
N LEU A 422 -14.32 32.69 7.62
CA LEU A 422 -15.07 32.92 8.87
C LEU A 422 -15.12 34.42 9.22
N SER A 423 -14.02 35.15 9.03
CA SER A 423 -13.95 36.59 9.27
C SER A 423 -14.88 37.37 8.33
N LYS A 424 -14.94 37.00 7.04
CA LYS A 424 -15.84 37.61 6.04
C LYS A 424 -17.31 37.34 6.34
N VAL A 425 -17.65 36.13 6.78
CA VAL A 425 -19.02 35.76 7.20
C VAL A 425 -19.47 36.64 8.37
N LEU A 426 -18.59 36.91 9.34
CA LEU A 426 -18.89 37.81 10.45
C LEU A 426 -19.07 39.27 9.99
N GLU A 427 -18.28 39.74 9.03
CA GLU A 427 -18.43 41.08 8.45
C GLU A 427 -19.73 41.26 7.67
N ALA A 428 -20.17 40.20 6.99
CA ALA A 428 -21.46 40.16 6.32
C ALA A 428 -22.66 40.11 7.29
N GLY A 429 -22.42 39.96 8.60
CA GLY A 429 -23.45 39.87 9.63
C GLY A 429 -24.15 38.50 9.67
N GLU A 430 -23.58 37.48 9.05
CA GLU A 430 -24.11 36.12 9.06
C GLU A 430 -23.76 35.38 10.37
N GLN A 431 -24.62 34.45 10.77
CA GLN A 431 -24.41 33.68 12.00
C GLN A 431 -23.57 32.43 11.75
N LEU A 432 -22.48 32.29 12.50
CA LEU A 432 -21.71 31.05 12.57
C LEU A 432 -22.53 29.89 13.17
N PRO A 433 -22.23 28.62 12.81
CA PRO A 433 -22.90 27.45 13.37
C PRO A 433 -22.58 27.30 14.86
N PRO A 434 -23.38 26.54 15.63
CA PRO A 434 -23.13 26.29 17.04
C PRO A 434 -21.73 25.70 17.32
N LEU A 435 -21.24 24.83 16.41
CA LEU A 435 -19.97 24.11 16.55
C LEU A 435 -19.08 24.32 15.33
N LEU A 436 -17.79 24.56 15.58
CA LEU A 436 -16.74 24.60 14.57
C LEU A 436 -15.74 23.47 14.86
N GLY A 437 -15.28 22.76 13.83
CA GLY A 437 -14.37 21.65 14.01
C GLY A 437 -13.26 21.53 12.97
N ILE A 438 -12.06 21.17 13.41
CA ILE A 438 -10.92 20.86 12.54
C ILE A 438 -10.61 19.37 12.71
N ASN A 439 -10.59 18.63 11.61
CA ASN A 439 -10.31 17.20 11.61
C ASN A 439 -8.97 16.92 10.93
N THR A 440 -7.95 16.61 11.73
CA THR A 440 -6.61 16.24 11.26
C THR A 440 -6.46 14.75 10.94
N GLY A 441 -7.48 13.93 11.25
CA GLY A 441 -7.48 12.48 11.08
C GLY A 441 -6.85 11.71 12.26
N HIS A 442 -6.99 10.37 12.24
CA HIS A 442 -6.43 9.48 13.25
C HIS A 442 -5.10 8.88 12.78
N GLY A 443 -4.00 9.14 13.50
CA GLY A 443 -2.77 8.35 13.43
C GLY A 443 -1.63 8.91 12.56
N LYS A 444 -0.41 8.48 12.91
CA LYS A 444 0.88 8.82 12.29
C LYS A 444 0.77 8.75 10.76
N HIS A 445 0.99 9.87 10.07
CA HIS A 445 1.16 9.87 8.62
C HIS A 445 2.26 8.88 8.25
N LYS A 446 2.11 8.24 7.09
CA LYS A 446 3.03 7.23 6.52
C LYS A 446 4.51 7.66 6.48
N TYR A 447 4.82 8.95 6.67
CA TYR A 447 6.15 9.55 6.56
C TYR A 447 6.55 10.50 7.70
N SER A 448 5.76 10.62 8.77
CA SER A 448 6.08 11.52 9.90
C SER A 448 5.83 10.84 11.25
N GLU A 449 6.87 10.76 12.06
CA GLU A 449 6.77 10.33 13.47
C GLU A 449 5.92 11.29 14.32
N LYS A 450 5.75 12.54 13.87
CA LYS A 450 4.87 13.56 14.44
C LYS A 450 3.59 13.65 13.60
N GLY A 451 2.47 13.12 14.08
CA GLY A 451 1.19 13.23 13.38
C GLY A 451 0.80 14.69 13.10
N LEU A 452 -0.01 14.93 12.06
CA LEU A 452 -0.49 16.26 11.67
C LEU A 452 -1.14 17.00 12.85
N ALA A 453 -1.81 16.26 13.74
CA ALA A 453 -2.42 16.77 14.97
C ALA A 453 -1.44 17.55 15.87
N ASN A 454 -0.21 17.07 16.09
CA ASN A 454 0.74 17.73 17.00
C ASN A 454 1.28 19.04 16.42
N VAL A 455 1.50 19.08 15.10
CA VAL A 455 1.91 20.29 14.38
C VAL A 455 0.78 21.32 14.47
N PHE A 456 -0.45 20.89 14.24
CA PHE A 456 -1.64 21.73 14.35
C PHE A 456 -1.89 22.24 15.76
N GLU A 457 -1.77 21.39 16.78
CA GLU A 457 -1.96 21.79 18.17
C GLU A 457 -0.95 22.89 18.57
N SER A 458 0.30 22.75 18.16
CA SER A 458 1.34 23.74 18.43
C SER A 458 1.02 25.08 17.74
N HIS A 459 0.62 25.03 16.47
CA HIS A 459 0.27 26.24 15.72
C HIS A 459 -1.01 26.91 16.24
N LEU A 460 -2.04 26.14 16.62
CA LEU A 460 -3.26 26.67 17.22
C LEU A 460 -2.96 27.38 18.56
N LYS A 461 -2.00 26.87 19.35
CA LYS A 461 -1.52 27.54 20.57
C LYS A 461 -0.79 28.85 20.25
N GLU A 462 0.07 28.89 19.23
CA GLU A 462 0.72 30.13 18.78
C GLU A 462 -0.29 31.20 18.37
N LEU A 463 -1.39 30.78 17.72
CA LEU A 463 -2.49 31.66 17.32
C LEU A 463 -3.45 32.04 18.45
N ASN A 464 -3.20 31.59 19.70
CA ASN A 464 -4.11 31.71 20.84
C ASN A 464 -5.56 31.29 20.48
N SER A 465 -5.66 30.20 19.73
CA SER A 465 -6.91 29.73 19.14
C SER A 465 -7.80 29.02 20.17
N PRO A 466 -9.14 29.20 20.13
CA PRO A 466 -10.07 28.57 21.08
C PRO A 466 -10.37 27.09 20.76
N PHE A 467 -9.65 26.50 19.81
CA PHE A 467 -9.85 25.11 19.39
C PHE A 467 -9.09 24.16 20.32
N HIS A 468 -9.81 23.16 20.85
CA HIS A 468 -9.24 22.16 21.76
C HIS A 468 -9.50 20.75 21.25
N GLU A 469 -8.55 19.83 21.48
CA GLU A 469 -8.71 18.43 21.08
C GLU A 469 -9.88 17.78 21.83
N ALA A 470 -10.73 17.07 21.09
CA ALA A 470 -11.90 16.40 21.64
C ALA A 470 -11.48 15.11 22.40
N PRO A 471 -11.86 14.95 23.69
CA PRO A 471 -11.45 13.80 24.51
C PRO A 471 -11.87 12.44 23.90
N ASP A 472 -13.04 12.41 23.26
CA ASP A 472 -13.64 11.19 22.72
C ASP A 472 -13.38 11.01 21.21
N LYS A 473 -12.66 11.94 20.56
CA LYS A 473 -12.39 11.94 19.11
C LYS A 473 -10.97 12.45 18.81
N VAL A 474 -9.99 11.55 18.87
CA VAL A 474 -8.58 11.84 18.57
C VAL A 474 -8.42 12.57 17.22
N GLY A 475 -7.62 13.64 17.16
CA GLY A 475 -7.38 14.39 15.92
C GLY A 475 -8.52 15.34 15.50
N TRP A 476 -9.61 15.42 16.26
CA TRP A 476 -10.61 16.48 16.14
C TRP A 476 -10.33 17.61 17.13
N PHE A 477 -10.26 18.84 16.63
CA PHE A 477 -10.23 20.05 17.43
C PHE A 477 -11.56 20.78 17.29
N LEU A 478 -12.20 21.12 18.42
CA LEU A 478 -13.53 21.73 18.42
C LEU A 478 -13.52 23.07 19.16
N THR A 479 -14.37 23.99 18.72
CA THR A 479 -14.68 25.24 19.42
C THR A 479 -16.16 25.60 19.29
N THR A 480 -16.64 26.44 20.20
CA THR A 480 -17.99 26.98 20.17
C THR A 480 -18.04 28.25 19.34
N LYS A 481 -19.23 28.56 18.80
CA LYS A 481 -19.51 29.83 18.12
C LYS A 481 -18.97 31.05 18.89
N VAL A 482 -19.32 31.18 20.17
CA VAL A 482 -19.01 32.36 20.99
C VAL A 482 -17.50 32.55 21.14
N ALA A 483 -16.76 31.46 21.38
CA ALA A 483 -15.32 31.52 21.52
C ALA A 483 -14.63 31.85 20.19
N ALA A 484 -15.14 31.32 19.07
CA ALA A 484 -14.63 31.62 17.74
C ALA A 484 -14.88 33.08 17.33
N GLU A 485 -16.07 33.63 17.60
CA GLU A 485 -16.40 35.05 17.36
C GLU A 485 -15.47 35.98 18.11
N SER A 486 -15.32 35.77 19.42
CA SER A 486 -14.42 36.57 20.27
C SER A 486 -12.95 36.49 19.81
N TRP A 487 -12.50 35.30 19.40
CA TRP A 487 -11.14 35.12 18.87
C TRP A 487 -10.92 35.85 17.55
N LEU A 488 -11.84 35.73 16.58
CA LEU A 488 -11.74 36.40 15.29
C LEU A 488 -11.80 37.93 15.43
N GLU A 489 -12.65 38.45 16.32
CA GLU A 489 -12.72 39.89 16.64
C GLU A 489 -11.42 40.40 17.28
N SER A 490 -10.83 39.64 18.22
CA SER A 490 -9.57 40.01 18.86
C SER A 490 -8.39 40.08 17.89
N ARG A 491 -8.44 39.33 16.79
CA ARG A 491 -7.39 39.38 15.76
C ARG A 491 -7.49 40.61 14.86
N LYS A 492 -8.72 41.07 14.56
CA LYS A 492 -8.92 42.32 13.81
C LYS A 492 -8.35 43.53 14.53
N SER A 493 -8.43 43.57 15.86
CA SER A 493 -7.89 44.69 16.65
C SER A 493 -6.36 44.66 16.72
N THR A 494 -5.71 43.50 16.68
CA THR A 494 -4.24 43.40 16.59
C THR A 494 -3.69 43.74 15.20
N ASP A 495 -4.34 43.31 14.11
CA ASP A 495 -3.89 43.64 12.75
C ASP A 495 -4.08 45.13 12.44
N ALA A 496 -5.09 45.78 13.04
CA ALA A 496 -5.30 47.23 12.95
C ALA A 496 -4.28 48.08 13.75
N VAL A 497 -3.49 47.46 14.65
CA VAL A 497 -2.45 48.14 15.45
C VAL A 497 -1.04 47.87 14.88
N ALA A 498 -0.89 46.89 13.99
CA ALA A 498 0.36 46.53 13.32
C ALA A 498 0.50 47.07 11.87
N ALA A 499 -0.59 47.61 11.30
CA ALA A 499 -0.59 48.41 10.06
C ALA A 499 -0.31 49.88 10.36
#